data_AF-A0A1F9BDZ1-F1
#
_entry.id   AF-A0A1F9BDZ1-F1
#
_cell.length_a   1.000
_cell.length_b   1.000
_cell.length_c   1.000
_cell.angle_alpha   90.00
_cell.angle_beta   90.00
_cell.angle_gamma   90.00
#
_symmetry.space_group_name_H-M   'P 1'
#
loop_
_entity.id
_entity.type
_entity.pdbx_description
1 polymer ?
#
loop_
_entity_poly.entity_id
_entity_poly.type
_entity_poly.pdbx_seq_one_letter_code
_entity_poly.pdbx_strand_id
1 'polypeptide(L)'
;MRIALGGDVRKISDFLASVFGIFIGVAVMIGATRLRLGTPTEPQPGFFPFVAAVILVVLCGILFIQAFLGRSQGAEAFGELWRPAILIAGLFVY
;
A
#
# COMPACT_ATOMS: atom_id res chain seq x y z
N MET A 1 7.59 -20.33 -27.97
CA MET A 1 8.31 -19.94 -26.74
C MET A 1 7.78 -18.59 -26.25
N ARG A 2 6.77 -18.58 -25.37
CA ARG A 2 6.47 -17.45 -24.48
C ARG A 2 5.69 -18.01 -23.28
N ILE A 3 6.28 -17.79 -22.12
CA ILE A 3 6.03 -18.52 -20.89
C ILE A 3 4.80 -17.91 -20.21
N ALA A 4 3.73 -18.69 -20.08
CA ALA A 4 2.49 -18.32 -19.40
C ALA A 4 2.58 -18.40 -17.85
N LEU A 5 3.78 -18.33 -17.27
CA LEU A 5 4.00 -18.40 -15.80
C LEU A 5 3.68 -17.10 -15.06
N GLY A 6 3.51 -15.98 -15.77
CA GLY A 6 3.39 -14.65 -15.14
C GLY A 6 1.99 -14.29 -14.61
N GLY A 7 0.95 -15.05 -14.96
CA GLY A 7 -0.44 -14.71 -14.60
C GLY A 7 -0.76 -14.91 -13.12
N ASP A 8 -0.42 -16.08 -12.58
CA ASP A 8 -0.74 -16.41 -11.19
C ASP A 8 0.18 -15.72 -10.19
N VAL A 9 1.43 -15.48 -10.55
CA VAL A 9 2.37 -14.70 -9.72
C VAL A 9 1.91 -13.25 -9.57
N ARG A 10 1.36 -12.63 -10.62
CA ARG A 10 0.80 -11.26 -10.53
C ARG A 10 -0.43 -11.21 -9.62
N LYS A 11 -1.36 -12.15 -9.78
CA LYS A 11 -2.55 -12.25 -8.91
C LYS A 11 -2.17 -12.41 -7.43
N ILE A 12 -1.17 -13.24 -7.13
CA ILE A 12 -0.74 -13.46 -5.74
C ILE A 12 -0.02 -12.24 -5.18
N SER A 13 0.75 -11.53 -6.01
CA SER A 13 1.40 -10.28 -5.63
C SER A 13 0.37 -9.21 -5.28
N ASP A 14 -0.70 -9.06 -6.08
CA ASP A 14 -1.77 -8.09 -5.81
C ASP A 14 -2.52 -8.42 -4.52
N PHE A 15 -2.74 -9.70 -4.27
CA PHE A 15 -3.34 -10.18 -3.03
C PHE A 15 -2.45 -9.86 -1.82
N LEU A 16 -1.16 -10.20 -1.86
CA LEU A 16 -0.24 -9.89 -0.77
C LEU A 16 -0.08 -8.37 -0.55
N ALA A 17 0.05 -7.59 -1.62
CA ALA A 17 0.21 -6.16 -1.55
C ALA A 17 -1.00 -5.46 -0.92
N SER A 18 -2.22 -5.89 -1.30
CA SER A 18 -3.45 -5.35 -0.70
C SER A 18 -3.58 -5.71 0.78
N VAL A 19 -3.25 -6.95 1.18
CA VAL A 19 -3.23 -7.35 2.60
C VAL A 19 -2.20 -6.54 3.40
N PHE A 20 -0.98 -6.37 2.87
CA PHE A 20 0.05 -5.56 3.52
C PHE A 20 -0.37 -4.09 3.64
N GLY A 21 -0.96 -3.53 2.59
CA GLY A 21 -1.46 -2.15 2.59
C GLY A 21 -2.55 -1.93 3.63
N ILE A 22 -3.49 -2.87 3.76
CA ILE A 22 -4.50 -2.85 4.83
C ILE A 22 -3.82 -2.89 6.21
N PHE A 23 -2.87 -3.81 6.41
CA PHE A 23 -2.19 -3.97 7.70
C PHE A 23 -1.43 -2.69 8.11
N ILE A 24 -0.65 -2.12 7.20
CA ILE A 24 0.08 -0.85 7.43
C ILE A 24 -0.91 0.28 7.69
N GLY A 25 -1.97 0.39 6.89
CA GLY A 25 -3.00 1.41 7.07
C GLY A 25 -3.66 1.32 8.44
N VAL A 26 -4.04 0.13 8.90
CA VAL A 26 -4.59 -0.08 10.25
C VAL A 26 -3.58 0.30 11.34
N ALA A 27 -2.31 -0.08 11.19
CA ALA A 27 -1.26 0.29 12.14
C ALA A 27 -1.08 1.82 12.24
N VAL A 28 -1.07 2.52 11.09
CA VAL A 28 -1.00 4.00 11.05
C VAL A 28 -2.25 4.61 11.66
N MET A 29 -3.43 4.05 11.42
CA MET A 29 -4.69 4.52 11.99
C MET A 29 -4.67 4.45 13.53
N ILE A 30 -4.20 3.32 14.08
CA ILE A 30 -3.98 3.15 15.52
C ILE A 30 -2.94 4.14 16.04
N GLY A 31 -1.81 4.30 15.34
CA GLY A 31 -0.79 5.29 15.70
C GLY A 31 -1.36 6.71 15.75
N ALA A 32 -2.12 7.09 14.72
CA ALA A 32 -2.73 8.39 14.58
C ALA A 32 -3.73 8.70 15.72
N THR A 33 -4.51 7.71 16.17
CA THR A 33 -5.38 7.90 17.35
C THR A 33 -4.60 8.22 18.63
N ARG A 34 -3.35 7.77 18.78
CA ARG A 34 -2.48 8.13 19.91
C ARG A 34 -1.94 9.56 19.83
N LEU A 35 -1.81 10.11 18.62
CA LEU A 35 -1.36 11.49 18.36
C LEU A 35 -2.45 12.54 18.55
N ARG A 36 -3.66 12.12 18.94
CA ARG A 36 -4.89 12.92 19.06
C ARG A 36 -5.34 13.50 17.71
N LEU A 37 -6.62 13.32 17.40
CA LEU A 37 -7.18 13.70 16.10
C LEU A 37 -7.69 15.16 16.08
N GLY A 38 -8.11 15.71 17.21
CA GLY A 38 -8.72 17.06 17.24
C GLY A 38 -10.06 17.10 16.52
N THR A 39 -10.38 18.23 15.89
CA THR A 39 -11.60 18.41 15.09
C THR A 39 -11.25 18.81 13.65
N PRO A 40 -12.16 18.68 12.67
CA PRO A 40 -11.89 19.14 11.31
C PRO A 40 -11.58 20.64 11.21
N THR A 41 -12.12 21.44 12.13
CA THR A 41 -11.87 22.89 12.23
C THR A 41 -10.58 23.23 12.97
N GLU A 42 -10.09 22.33 13.83
CA GLU A 42 -8.83 22.45 14.57
C GLU A 42 -8.08 21.10 14.55
N PRO A 43 -7.41 20.78 13.43
CA PRO A 43 -6.76 19.49 13.24
C PRO A 43 -5.55 19.34 14.16
N GLN A 44 -5.48 18.21 14.86
CA GLN A 44 -4.31 17.83 15.68
C GLN A 44 -3.38 16.90 14.89
N PRO A 45 -2.16 16.60 15.39
CA PRO A 45 -1.14 15.86 14.63
C PRO A 45 -1.60 14.49 14.11
N GLY A 46 -2.57 13.85 14.77
CA GLY A 46 -3.15 12.58 14.33
C GLY A 46 -4.18 12.70 13.20
N PHE A 47 -4.76 13.87 12.94
CA PHE A 47 -5.89 14.02 11.99
C PHE A 47 -5.53 13.59 10.57
N PHE A 48 -4.48 14.18 9.99
CA PHE A 48 -4.08 13.91 8.62
C PHE A 48 -3.59 12.46 8.43
N PRO A 49 -2.72 11.91 9.29
CA PRO A 49 -2.33 10.50 9.20
C PRO A 49 -3.52 9.56 9.31
N PHE A 50 -4.52 9.87 10.15
CA PHE A 50 -5.71 9.05 10.29
C PHE A 50 -6.55 9.03 9.01
N VAL A 51 -6.86 10.21 8.44
CA VAL A 51 -7.64 10.31 7.21
C VAL A 51 -6.91 9.63 6.04
N ALA A 52 -5.59 9.86 5.92
CA ALA A 52 -4.77 9.20 4.92
C ALA A 52 -4.77 7.67 5.09
N ALA A 53 -4.66 7.18 6.32
CA ALA A 53 -4.74 5.76 6.63
C ALA A 53 -6.11 5.15 6.30
N VAL A 54 -7.21 5.86 6.58
CA VAL A 54 -8.56 5.43 6.20
C VAL A 54 -8.67 5.28 4.69
N ILE A 55 -8.22 6.27 3.92
CA ILE A 55 -8.25 6.21 2.45
C ILE A 55 -7.42 5.03 1.96
N LEU A 56 -6.21 4.83 2.51
CA LEU A 56 -5.34 3.70 2.16
C LEU A 56 -6.03 2.35 2.42
N VAL A 57 -6.61 2.15 3.61
CA VAL A 57 -7.31 0.90 3.96
C VAL A 57 -8.50 0.67 3.04
N VAL A 58 -9.26 1.70 2.70
CA VAL A 58 -10.40 1.58 1.77
C VAL A 58 -9.93 1.17 0.37
N LEU A 59 -8.93 1.84 -0.18
CA LEU A 59 -8.39 1.51 -1.50
C LEU A 59 -7.79 0.10 -1.53
N CYS A 60 -6.99 -0.27 -0.53
CA CYS A 60 -6.44 -1.62 -0.44
C CYS A 60 -7.54 -2.67 -0.20
N GLY A 61 -8.62 -2.35 0.53
CA GLY A 61 -9.80 -3.20 0.67
C GLY A 61 -10.50 -3.45 -0.67
N ILE A 62 -10.66 -2.42 -1.50
CA ILE A 62 -11.21 -2.56 -2.86
C ILE A 62 -10.30 -3.45 -3.71
N LEU A 63 -8.97 -3.27 -3.65
CA LEU A 63 -8.00 -4.11 -4.37
C LEU A 63 -8.02 -5.56 -3.88
N PHE A 64 -8.13 -5.76 -2.57
CA PHE A 64 -8.25 -7.09 -1.95
C PHE A 64 -9.48 -7.82 -2.47
N ILE A 65 -10.64 -7.16 -2.50
CA ILE A 65 -11.88 -7.74 -3.03
C ILE A 65 -11.72 -8.09 -4.52
N GLN A 66 -11.12 -7.21 -5.33
CA GLN A 66 -10.87 -7.48 -6.75
C GLN A 66 -9.92 -8.66 -6.97
N ALA A 67 -8.84 -8.75 -6.19
CA ALA A 67 -7.91 -9.86 -6.21
C ALA A 67 -8.58 -11.18 -5.77
N PHE A 68 -9.39 -11.13 -4.72
CA PHE A 68 -10.15 -12.28 -4.21
C PHE A 68 -11.20 -12.79 -5.21
N LEU A 69 -11.87 -11.89 -5.94
CA LEU A 69 -12.81 -12.24 -7.00
C LEU A 69 -12.12 -12.69 -8.31
N GLY A 70 -10.78 -12.74 -8.35
CA GLY A 70 -10.02 -13.11 -9.54
C GLY A 70 -10.13 -12.10 -10.69
N ARG A 71 -10.62 -10.87 -10.40
CA ARG A 71 -10.76 -9.77 -11.35
C ARG A 71 -9.59 -8.79 -11.33
N SER A 72 -8.50 -9.14 -10.65
CA SER A 72 -7.29 -8.33 -10.72
C SER A 72 -6.80 -8.31 -12.17
N GLN A 73 -6.70 -7.12 -12.76
CA GLN A 73 -6.08 -6.93 -14.08
C GLN A 73 -4.54 -7.09 -14.02
N GLY A 74 -4.01 -7.49 -12.87
CA GLY A 74 -2.60 -7.39 -12.54
C GLY A 74 -2.30 -5.94 -12.22
N ALA A 75 -1.89 -5.64 -10.99
CA ALA A 75 -1.13 -4.40 -10.83
C ALA A 75 0.08 -4.52 -11.77
N GLU A 76 0.37 -3.46 -12.52
CA GLU A 76 1.71 -3.30 -13.10
C GLU A 76 2.67 -3.65 -11.98
N ALA A 77 3.45 -4.73 -12.17
CA ALA A 77 4.42 -5.14 -11.17
C ALA A 77 5.20 -3.87 -10.83
N PHE A 78 5.43 -3.63 -9.54
CA PHE A 78 6.26 -2.54 -9.05
C PHE A 78 7.69 -2.77 -9.58
N GLY A 79 7.85 -2.46 -10.86
CA GLY A 79 8.74 -3.13 -11.77
C GLY A 79 10.00 -2.32 -11.86
N GLU A 80 11.08 -2.91 -11.36
CA GLU A 80 12.39 -2.29 -11.18
C GLU A 80 12.47 -1.20 -10.11
N LEU A 81 11.90 -1.44 -8.91
CA LEU A 81 12.31 -0.69 -7.71
C LEU A 81 13.80 -0.79 -7.39
N TRP A 82 14.46 -1.85 -7.83
CA TRP A 82 15.89 -2.07 -7.62
C TRP A 82 16.75 -0.94 -8.19
N ARG A 83 16.37 -0.37 -9.35
CA ARG A 83 17.09 0.75 -9.97
C ARG A 83 17.06 2.02 -9.11
N PRO A 84 15.89 2.55 -8.70
CA PRO A 84 15.84 3.68 -7.77
C PRO A 84 16.38 3.31 -6.38
N ALA A 85 16.24 2.06 -5.91
CA ALA A 85 16.82 1.65 -4.62
C ALA A 85 18.34 1.74 -4.60
N ILE A 86 19.03 1.33 -5.67
CA ILE A 86 20.48 1.54 -5.81
C ILE A 86 20.84 3.03 -5.81
N LEU A 87 20.08 3.86 -6.52
CA LEU A 87 20.35 5.30 -6.58
C LEU A 87 20.20 5.96 -5.21
N ILE A 88 19.16 5.59 -4.45
CA ILE A 88 18.96 6.07 -3.08
C ILE A 88 20.06 5.55 -2.16
N ALA A 89 20.43 4.26 -2.26
CA ALA A 89 21.52 3.70 -1.45
C ALA A 89 22.88 4.38 -1.74
N GLY A 90 23.16 4.69 -3.01
CA GLY A 90 24.36 5.42 -3.42
C GLY A 90 24.41 6.84 -2.84
N LEU A 91 23.26 7.50 -2.69
CA LEU A 91 23.16 8.83 -2.07
C LEU A 91 23.50 8.80 -0.58
N PHE A 92 23.19 7.72 0.14
CA PHE A 92 23.52 7.58 1.57
C PHE A 92 25.00 7.30 1.84
N VAL A 93 25.77 6.88 0.83
CA VAL A 93 27.20 6.54 0.94
C VAL A 93 28.10 7.75 0.62
N TYR A 94 27.55 8.81 0.04
CA TYR A 94 28.24 10.07 -0.25
C TYR A 94 28.01 11.11 0.86
#